data_AF-A0A399SZN7-F1
#
_entry.id   AF-A0A399SZN7-F1
#
_cell.length_a   1.000
_cell.length_b   1.000
_cell.length_c   1.000
_cell.angle_alpha   90.00
_cell.angle_beta   90.00
_cell.angle_gamma   90.00
#
_symmetry.space_group_name_H-M   'P 1'
#
loop_
_entity.id
_entity.type
_entity.pdbx_description
1 polymer ?
#
loop_
_entity_poly.entity_id
_entity_poly.type
_entity_poly.pdbx_seq_one_letter_code
_entity_poly.pdbx_strand_id
1 'polypeptide(L)' 'MKKVLVLICYNLGLWGILGFFATLLLGFLACCANLSEKLFYGFLIVFALSGLVTTIFCVSRGCKKITK' A
#
# COMPACT_ATOMS: atom_id res chain seq x y z
N MET A 1 8.59 17.59 -12.86
CA MET A 1 8.47 17.29 -11.41
C MET A 1 7.01 17.15 -10.94
N LYS A 2 6.09 18.09 -11.24
CA LYS A 2 4.69 18.03 -10.77
C LYS A 2 3.94 16.72 -11.09
N LYS A 3 4.13 16.16 -12.30
CA LYS A 3 3.45 14.92 -12.74
C LYS A 3 3.86 13.67 -11.92
N VAL A 4 5.11 13.62 -11.47
CA VAL A 4 5.62 12.48 -10.67
C VAL A 4 5.01 12.50 -9.27
N LEU A 5 4.89 13.68 -8.67
CA LEU A 5 4.29 13.85 -7.35
C LEU A 5 2.79 13.51 -7.36
N VAL A 6 2.07 13.89 -8.41
CA VAL A 6 0.67 13.48 -8.61
C VAL A 6 0.54 11.96 -8.75
N LEU A 7 1.44 11.32 -9.50
CA LEU A 7 1.44 9.86 -9.68
C LEU A 7 1.73 9.11 -8.37
N ILE A 8 2.66 9.64 -7.56
CA ILE A 8 2.97 9.13 -6.21
C ILE A 8 1.72 9.23 -5.32
N CYS A 9 1.12 10.42 -5.23
CA CYS A 9 -0.07 10.64 -4.41
C CYS A 9 -1.25 9.77 -4.86
N TYR A 10 -1.43 9.55 -6.16
CA TYR A 10 -2.50 8.69 -6.67
C TYR A 10 -2.28 7.23 -6.26
N ASN A 11 -1.08 6.68 -6.44
CA ASN A 11 -0.77 5.30 -6.07
C ASN A 11 -0.84 5.08 -4.56
N LEU A 12 -0.24 5.98 -3.76
CA LEU A 12 -0.31 5.90 -2.29
C LEU A 12 -1.74 6.09 -1.77
N GLY A 13 -2.51 7.00 -2.36
CA GLY A 13 -3.91 7.21 -2.01
C GLY A 13 -4.76 5.96 -2.30
N LEU A 14 -4.61 5.38 -3.49
CA LEU A 14 -5.30 4.14 -3.87
C LEU A 14 -4.93 2.98 -2.92
N TRP A 15 -3.64 2.85 -2.61
CA TRP A 15 -3.14 1.82 -1.69
C TRP A 15 -3.59 2.05 -0.24
N GLY A 16 -3.72 3.31 0.18
CA GLY A 16 -4.26 3.68 1.49
C GLY A 16 -5.73 3.28 1.64
N ILE A 17 -6.55 3.51 0.61
CA ILE A 17 -7.96 3.08 0.60
C ILE A 17 -8.05 1.55 0.66
N LEU A 18 -7.25 0.84 -0.14
CA LEU A 18 -7.17 -0.62 -0.09
C LEU A 18 -6.71 -1.13 1.28
N GLY A 19 -5.71 -0.47 1.88
CA GLY A 19 -5.21 -0.78 3.21
C GLY A 19 -6.27 -0.58 4.30
N PHE A 20 -7.10 0.46 4.19
CA PHE A 20 -8.22 0.69 5.11
C PHE A 20 -9.23 -0.46 5.06
N PHE A 21 -9.65 -0.89 3.87
CA PHE A 21 -10.54 -2.04 3.71
C PHE A 21 -9.92 -3.35 4.19
N ALA A 22 -8.64 -3.58 3.89
CA ALA A 22 -7.90 -4.74 4.39
C ALA A 22 -7.86 -4.74 5.93
N THR A 23 -7.66 -3.58 6.55
CA THR A 23 -7.66 -3.44 8.02
C THR A 23 -9.02 -3.76 8.62
N LEU A 24 -10.12 -3.32 8.00
CA LEU A 24 -11.48 -3.66 8.46
C LEU A 24 -11.74 -5.17 8.37
N LEU A 25 -11.36 -5.81 7.26
CA LEU A 25 -11.49 -7.26 7.09
C LEU A 25 -10.63 -8.02 8.10
N LEU A 26 -9.36 -7.66 8.25
CA LEU A 26 -8.45 -8.26 9.22
C LEU A 26 -8.93 -8.03 10.66
N GLY A 27 -9.51 -6.86 10.96
CA GLY A 27 -10.10 -6.56 12.27
C GLY A 27 -11.34 -7.42 12.55
N PHE A 28 -12.18 -7.63 11.54
CA PHE A 28 -13.30 -8.57 11.64
C PHE A 28 -12.81 -10.01 11.86
N LEU A 29 -11.79 -10.47 11.13
CA LEU A 29 -11.18 -11.78 11.35
C LEU A 29 -10.51 -11.89 12.72
N ALA A 30 -9.85 -10.84 13.21
CA ALA A 30 -9.27 -10.83 14.54
C ALA A 30 -10.36 -10.98 15.62
N CYS A 31 -11.49 -10.31 15.45
CA CYS A 31 -12.63 -10.37 16.37
C CYS A 31 -13.39 -11.71 16.29
N CYS A 32 -13.71 -12.20 15.09
CA CYS A 32 -14.57 -13.37 14.90
C CYS A 32 -13.81 -14.70 14.78
N ALA A 33 -12.56 -14.70 14.31
CA ALA A 33 -11.73 -15.89 14.14
C ALA A 33 -10.56 -15.97 15.14
N ASN A 34 -10.54 -15.07 16.14
CA ASN A 34 -9.52 -15.00 17.19
C ASN A 34 -8.08 -14.98 16.63
N LEU A 35 -7.87 -14.18 15.59
CA LEU A 35 -6.57 -14.06 14.94
C LEU A 35 -5.57 -13.39 15.89
N SER A 36 -4.41 -14.00 16.08
CA SER A 36 -3.37 -13.47 16.97
C SER A 36 -2.88 -12.09 16.49
N GLU A 37 -2.67 -11.17 17.44
CA GLU A 37 -2.22 -9.80 17.19
C GLU A 37 -0.94 -9.73 16.35
N LYS A 38 -0.04 -10.70 16.53
CA LYS A 38 1.21 -10.80 15.74
C LYS A 38 0.94 -10.99 14.25
N LEU A 39 -0.07 -11.79 13.89
CA LEU A 39 -0.48 -11.98 12.50
C LEU A 39 -1.16 -10.73 11.96
N PHE A 40 -2.04 -10.10 12.76
CA PHE A 40 -2.72 -8.86 12.39
C PHE A 40 -1.72 -7.75 12.00
N TYR A 41 -0.77 -7.44 12.88
CA TYR A 41 0.26 -6.43 12.59
C TYR A 41 1.23 -6.88 11.51
N GLY A 42 1.55 -8.19 11.44
CA GLY A 42 2.37 -8.76 10.37
C GLY A 42 1.78 -8.50 8.98
N PHE A 43 0.49 -8.77 8.79
CA PHE A 43 -0.19 -8.51 7.52
C PHE A 43 -0.21 -7.01 7.17
N LEU A 44 -0.48 -6.14 8.15
CA LEU A 44 -0.50 -4.69 7.93
C LEU A 44 0.87 -4.15 7.50
N ILE A 45 1.95 -4.60 8.14
CA ILE A 45 3.32 -4.19 7.79
C ILE A 45 3.66 -4.65 6.37
N VAL A 46 3.37 -5.90 6.02
CA VAL A 46 3.62 -6.42 4.67
C VAL A 46 2.81 -5.65 3.63
N PHE A 47 1.57 -5.28 3.94
CA PHE A 47 0.72 -4.50 3.05
C PHE A 47 1.22 -3.07 2.85
N ALA A 48 1.74 -2.43 3.91
CA ALA A 48 2.35 -1.10 3.81
C ALA A 48 3.64 -1.13 2.98
N LEU A 49 4.48 -2.16 3.18
CA LEU A 49 5.72 -2.33 2.42
C LEU A 49 5.45 -2.60 0.93
N SER A 50 4.46 -3.43 0.61
CA SER A 50 4.12 -3.72 -0.79
C SER A 50 3.62 -2.47 -1.53
N GLY A 51 2.87 -1.59 -0.86
CA GLY A 51 2.44 -0.29 -1.39
C GLY A 51 3.59 0.68 -1.64
N LEU A 52 4.56 0.74 -0.73
CA LEU A 52 5.77 1.54 -0.91
C LEU A 52 6.60 1.03 -2.09
N VAL A 53 6.85 -0.28 -2.15
CA VAL A 53 7.65 -0.90 -3.21
C VAL A 53 7.00 -0.70 -4.58
N THR A 54 5.70 -0.95 -4.70
CA THR A 54 4.97 -0.73 -5.97
C THR A 54 4.98 0.75 -6.38
N THR A 55 4.81 1.68 -5.42
CA THR A 55 4.89 3.12 -5.70
C THR A 55 6.28 3.53 -6.19
N ILE A 56 7.34 3.12 -5.50
CA ILE A 56 8.73 3.40 -5.89
C ILE A 56 9.04 2.79 -7.27
N PHE A 57 8.57 1.57 -7.53
CA PHE A 57 8.80 0.89 -8.79
C PHE A 57 8.05 1.55 -9.96
N CYS A 58 6.78 1.90 -9.78
CA CYS A 58 5.99 2.65 -10.77
C CYS A 58 6.61 4.01 -11.09
N VAL A 59 7.08 4.72 -10.05
CA VAL A 59 7.74 6.03 -10.21
C VAL A 59 9.08 5.89 -10.92
N SER A 60 9.91 4.92 -10.56
CA SER A 60 11.21 4.72 -11.21
C SER A 60 11.06 4.37 -12.69
N ARG A 61 10.08 3.54 -13.04
CA ARG A 61 9.73 3.22 -14.44
C ARG A 61 9.16 4.44 -15.18
N GLY A 62 8.30 5.22 -14.52
CA GLY A 62 7.74 6.45 -15.07
C GLY A 62 8.82 7.50 -15.37
N CYS A 63 9.78 7.69 -14.46
CA CYS A 63 10.90 8.60 -14.67
C CYS A 63 11.84 8.14 -15.79
N LYS A 64 12.15 6.83 -15.90
CA LYS A 64 12.98 6.30 -17.00
C LYS A 64 12.38 6.52 -18.40
N LYS A 65 11.05 6.58 -18.53
CA LYS A 65 10.37 6.86 -19.80
C LYS A 65 10.40 8.33 -20.23
N ILE A 66 10.65 9.27 -19.31
CA ILE A 66 10.64 10.72 -19.58
C ILE A 66 12.03 11.22 -20.00
N THR A 67 13.08 10.44 -19.73
CA THR A 67 14.49 10.80 -20.04
C THR A 67 14.94 10.32 -21.44
N LYS A 68 14.13 9.54 -22.15
CA LYS A 68 14.36 9.21 -23.57
C LYS A 68 13.55 10.13 -24.45
#